data_AF-A0AAE8MT50-F1
#
_entry.id   AF-A0AAE8MT50-F1
#
_cell.length_a   1.000
_cell.length_b   1.000
_cell.length_c   1.000
_cell.angle_alpha   90.00
_cell.angle_beta   90.00
_cell.angle_gamma   90.00
#
_symmetry.space_group_name_H-M   'P 1'
#
loop_
_entity.id
_entity.type
_entity.pdbx_description
1 polymer ?
#
loop_
_entity_poly.entity_id
_entity_poly.type
_entity_poly.pdbx_seq_one_letter_code
_entity_poly.pdbx_strand_id
1 'polypeptide(L)'
;MSVATDSTRVVLARRRAKSDTSESSDQDELEGAADLSALLCSEIRNSLPNLLDTLRIQLDGFTSERKAIGEPKKTHSERLVWLLNITKEYERQVELSLSHPGEVDSDAVAVRAMVIEMNSRFSRFMRLYGGHYRFEYEDADPQTLLTESVHWWQSKFSEWNNPDAAAPPTPISQAPFEIQRQPPPRAPEMEIDSHITALASSQELMSEITHQVRRFSTLAPGIINPRILENLFRVQTQKWLAISLNLLDSVSFRVEEAARYILDVVCPPSGATSTLRQALQDHISSMHEEATAEAKKVLEEFVSTVRENIMQTTDPMFREEVQMWAYIRSFKALQDPAASAENPLKSCHAFFNMVARSAHKNIEAEVHDVTRVYYSHTLEYFIRHVTGTVIERFVCASNSTLRALSTDYIMKLKKDEVERLVKEDQATVERRKLLDEEISRRERALKIAQRARNQSEGIWF
;
A
#
# COMPACT_ATOMS: atom_id res chain seq x y z
N MET A 1 14.59 105.32 76.89
CA MET A 1 13.12 105.25 76.87
C MET A 1 12.76 103.80 77.13
N SER A 2 11.95 103.37 78.09
CA SER A 2 11.19 103.97 79.18
C SER A 2 10.61 102.74 79.90
N VAL A 3 10.80 102.62 81.22
CA VAL A 3 9.84 102.06 82.21
C VAL A 3 9.38 100.60 81.98
N ALA A 4 9.85 99.60 82.73
CA ALA A 4 9.50 99.23 84.13
C ALA A 4 8.01 98.85 84.35
N THR A 5 7.78 97.91 85.29
CA THR A 5 6.52 97.40 85.88
C THR A 5 5.83 96.22 85.17
N ASP A 6 5.27 95.20 85.83
CA ASP A 6 5.43 94.70 87.20
C ASP A 6 4.92 93.24 87.28
N SER A 7 5.51 92.55 88.24
CA SER A 7 5.18 91.29 88.89
C SER A 7 3.67 91.04 89.18
N THR A 8 3.21 89.78 89.11
CA THR A 8 2.97 88.85 90.26
C THR A 8 1.71 87.93 90.15
N ARG A 9 1.91 86.64 90.52
CA ARG A 9 0.98 85.71 91.26
C ARG A 9 -0.24 85.10 90.50
N VAL A 10 -0.72 83.86 90.67
CA VAL A 10 -0.61 82.72 91.62
C VAL A 10 -1.08 81.45 90.82
N VAL A 11 -0.28 80.37 90.71
CA VAL A 11 -0.41 79.04 91.36
C VAL A 11 -1.56 78.12 90.89
N LEU A 12 -1.16 76.93 90.43
CA LEU A 12 -1.82 75.60 90.44
C LEU A 12 -3.27 75.48 89.92
N ALA A 13 -3.43 74.82 88.77
CA ALA A 13 -4.20 73.58 88.61
C ALA A 13 -4.57 73.34 87.14
N ARG A 14 -3.82 72.48 86.44
CA ARG A 14 -4.32 71.57 85.38
C ARG A 14 -3.15 70.78 84.79
N ARG A 15 -2.60 69.89 85.61
CA ARG A 15 -1.77 68.77 85.16
C ARG A 15 -2.61 67.51 85.37
N ARG A 16 -3.62 67.34 84.52
CA ARG A 16 -4.48 66.15 84.32
C ARG A 16 -5.57 66.57 83.33
N ALA A 17 -5.42 66.15 82.08
CA ALA A 17 -6.39 66.20 80.96
C ALA A 17 -5.69 66.42 79.59
N LYS A 18 -4.46 65.94 79.41
CA LYS A 18 -3.79 65.99 78.10
C LYS A 18 -2.81 64.82 77.87
N SER A 19 -3.09 63.67 78.48
CA SER A 19 -2.42 62.38 78.20
C SER A 19 -3.34 61.37 77.52
N ASP A 20 -4.67 61.51 77.59
CA ASP A 20 -5.57 60.39 77.26
C ASP A 20 -6.31 60.55 75.92
N THR A 21 -5.85 61.43 75.03
CA THR A 21 -6.53 61.71 73.74
C THR A 21 -5.62 61.65 72.51
N SER A 22 -4.33 61.31 72.66
CA SER A 22 -3.47 60.99 71.51
C SER A 22 -3.08 59.50 71.41
N GLU A 23 -3.34 58.68 72.44
CA GLU A 23 -3.05 57.23 72.38
C GLU A 23 -4.17 56.42 71.72
N SER A 24 -5.42 56.91 71.72
CA SER A 24 -6.58 56.20 71.14
C SER A 24 -6.69 56.31 69.62
N SER A 25 -6.19 57.40 69.00
CA SER A 25 -6.25 57.57 67.53
C SER A 25 -5.16 56.76 66.81
N ASP A 26 -4.00 56.58 67.44
CA ASP A 26 -2.93 55.75 66.90
C ASP A 26 -3.23 54.24 67.09
N GLN A 27 -3.98 53.87 68.14
CA GLN A 27 -4.42 52.50 68.38
C GLN A 27 -5.45 52.01 67.36
N ASP A 28 -6.44 52.84 66.97
CA ASP A 28 -7.46 52.46 65.97
C ASP A 28 -6.88 52.34 64.55
N GLU A 29 -5.88 53.16 64.18
CA GLU A 29 -5.16 53.01 62.90
C GLU A 29 -4.23 51.78 62.88
N LEU A 30 -3.63 51.42 64.03
CA LEU A 30 -2.84 50.19 64.20
C LEU A 30 -3.73 48.93 64.19
N GLU A 31 -4.94 48.99 64.74
CA GLU A 31 -5.90 47.87 64.77
C GLU A 31 -6.48 47.59 63.38
N GLY A 32 -6.85 48.64 62.62
CA GLY A 32 -7.29 48.51 61.23
C GLY A 32 -6.20 47.99 60.28
N ALA A 33 -4.93 48.37 60.51
CA ALA A 33 -3.79 47.83 59.77
C ALA A 33 -3.52 46.35 60.12
N ALA A 34 -3.72 45.95 61.38
CA ALA A 34 -3.59 44.57 61.83
C ALA A 34 -4.67 43.66 61.20
N ASP A 35 -5.93 44.12 61.15
CA ASP A 35 -7.05 43.41 60.55
C ASP A 35 -6.90 43.24 59.04
N LEU A 36 -6.43 44.28 58.34
CA LEU A 36 -6.13 44.18 56.92
C LEU A 36 -5.02 43.16 56.65
N SER A 37 -3.98 43.13 57.49
CA SER A 37 -2.89 42.16 57.38
C SER A 37 -3.37 40.72 57.61
N ALA A 38 -4.29 40.51 58.56
CA ALA A 38 -4.86 39.20 58.86
C ALA A 38 -5.74 38.69 57.72
N LEU A 39 -6.53 39.58 57.11
CA LEU A 39 -7.39 39.26 55.98
C LEU A 39 -6.57 38.94 54.73
N LEU A 40 -5.49 39.70 54.46
CA LEU A 40 -4.53 39.41 53.40
C LEU A 40 -3.81 38.07 53.61
N CYS A 41 -3.37 37.77 54.83
CA CYS A 41 -2.72 36.50 55.16
C CYS A 41 -3.68 35.30 54.98
N SER A 42 -4.95 35.46 55.35
CA SER A 42 -5.99 34.46 55.13
C SER A 42 -6.21 34.18 53.63
N GLU A 43 -6.32 35.23 52.82
CA GLU A 43 -6.52 35.10 51.38
C GLU A 43 -5.30 34.49 50.67
N ILE A 44 -4.08 34.86 51.10
CA ILE A 44 -2.82 34.26 50.61
C ILE A 44 -2.77 32.77 50.96
N ARG A 45 -3.18 32.39 52.18
CA ARG A 45 -3.21 30.99 52.62
C ARG A 45 -4.22 30.15 51.83
N ASN A 46 -5.38 30.72 51.52
CA ASN A 46 -6.44 30.04 50.76
C ASN A 46 -6.09 29.90 49.26
N SER A 47 -5.34 30.83 48.70
CA SER A 47 -4.92 30.81 47.29
C SER A 47 -3.65 30.01 47.00
N LEU A 48 -2.80 29.79 48.02
CA LEU A 48 -1.53 29.05 47.92
C LEU A 48 -1.67 27.59 47.38
N PRO A 49 -2.63 26.77 47.83
CA PRO A 49 -2.83 25.42 47.30
C PRO A 49 -3.10 25.40 45.80
N ASN A 50 -4.01 26.25 45.32
CA ASN A 50 -4.34 26.36 43.90
C ASN A 50 -3.14 26.82 43.06
N LEU A 51 -2.34 27.74 43.60
CA LEU A 51 -1.11 28.19 42.96
C LEU A 51 -0.06 27.08 42.88
N LEU A 52 0.09 26.27 43.94
CA LEU A 52 1.00 25.12 43.95
C LEU A 52 0.59 24.06 42.93
N ASP A 53 -0.69 23.73 42.83
CA ASP A 53 -1.17 22.75 41.86
C ASP A 53 -1.05 23.25 40.43
N THR A 54 -1.33 24.54 40.19
CA THR A 54 -1.12 25.17 38.88
C THR A 54 0.36 25.12 38.48
N LEU A 55 1.28 25.45 39.40
CA LEU A 55 2.72 25.39 39.15
C LEU A 55 3.20 23.96 38.86
N ARG A 56 2.65 22.95 39.56
CA ARG A 56 2.97 21.53 39.33
C ARG A 56 2.52 21.09 37.94
N ILE A 57 1.26 21.34 37.58
CA ILE A 57 0.72 20.97 36.26
C ILE A 57 1.55 21.61 35.15
N GLN A 58 1.88 22.89 35.28
CA GLN A 58 2.71 23.56 34.30
C GLN A 58 4.13 22.99 34.25
N LEU A 59 4.74 22.71 35.40
CA LEU A 59 6.08 22.11 35.47
C LEU A 59 6.11 20.71 34.84
N ASP A 60 5.09 19.90 35.07
CA ASP A 60 4.93 18.59 34.43
C ASP A 60 4.77 18.72 32.90
N GLY A 61 4.02 19.74 32.44
CA GLY A 61 3.90 20.08 31.02
C GLY A 61 5.24 20.45 30.39
N PHE A 62 5.95 21.43 30.97
CA PHE A 62 7.25 21.89 30.46
C PHE A 62 8.33 20.81 30.52
N THR A 63 8.35 19.99 31.58
CA THR A 63 9.31 18.87 31.70
C THR A 63 9.01 17.76 30.70
N SER A 64 7.74 17.48 30.41
CA SER A 64 7.35 16.53 29.37
C SER A 64 7.75 17.03 27.98
N GLU A 65 7.52 18.32 27.68
CA GLU A 65 7.93 18.95 26.43
C GLU A 65 9.47 18.95 26.27
N ARG A 66 10.21 19.27 27.34
CA ARG A 66 11.68 19.23 27.34
C ARG A 66 12.21 17.81 27.12
N LYS A 67 11.59 16.80 27.74
CA LYS A 67 11.93 15.39 27.50
C LYS A 67 11.69 14.99 26.05
N ALA A 68 10.61 15.47 25.42
CA ALA A 68 10.32 15.20 24.02
C ALA A 68 11.38 15.79 23.06
N ILE A 69 11.95 16.96 23.37
CA ILE A 69 13.03 17.59 22.59
C ILE A 69 14.37 16.87 22.75
N GLY A 70 14.62 16.23 23.90
CA GLY A 70 15.83 15.46 24.18
C GLY A 70 17.09 16.30 24.39
N GLU A 71 18.19 15.61 24.69
CA GLU A 71 19.50 16.22 24.97
C GLU A 71 20.25 16.67 23.69
N PRO A 72 21.03 17.77 23.76
CA PRO A 72 21.84 18.23 22.65
C PRO A 72 22.92 17.21 22.28
N LYS A 73 22.99 16.87 21.00
CA LYS A 73 23.95 15.87 20.47
C LYS A 73 25.25 16.56 20.07
N LYS A 74 26.18 16.65 21.01
CA LYS A 74 27.41 17.45 20.86
C LYS A 74 28.51 16.66 20.16
N THR A 75 28.59 15.35 20.38
CA THR A 75 29.66 14.51 19.81
C THR A 75 29.20 13.80 18.54
N HIS A 76 30.15 13.49 17.64
CA HIS A 76 29.86 12.70 16.44
C HIS A 76 29.29 11.32 16.80
N SER A 77 29.83 10.67 17.83
CA SER A 77 29.36 9.36 18.30
C SER A 77 27.91 9.40 18.79
N GLU A 78 27.50 10.45 19.52
CA GLU A 78 26.10 10.62 19.95
C GLU A 78 25.15 10.79 18.76
N ARG A 79 25.56 11.55 17.74
CA ARG A 79 24.76 11.76 16.52
C ARG A 79 24.60 10.46 15.73
N LEU A 80 25.69 9.70 15.59
CA LEU A 80 25.70 8.42 14.88
C LEU A 80 24.85 7.37 15.60
N VAL A 81 24.97 7.23 16.92
CA VAL A 81 24.13 6.31 17.72
C VAL A 81 22.65 6.67 17.57
N TRP A 82 22.32 7.96 17.57
CA TRP A 82 20.94 8.40 17.39
C TRP A 82 20.38 8.09 16.01
N LEU A 83 21.13 8.36 14.93
CA LEU A 83 20.74 7.98 13.56
C LEU A 83 20.55 6.48 13.41
N LEU A 84 21.44 5.68 14.01
CA LEU A 84 21.32 4.23 13.99
C LEU A 84 20.05 3.77 14.72
N ASN A 85 19.68 4.39 15.84
CA ASN A 85 18.46 4.03 16.55
C ASN A 85 17.20 4.35 15.72
N ILE A 86 17.16 5.51 15.06
CA ILE A 86 16.08 5.85 14.12
C ILE A 86 16.03 4.82 12.98
N THR A 87 17.17 4.52 12.38
CA THR A 87 17.22 3.61 11.23
C THR A 87 16.84 2.18 11.60
N LYS A 88 17.25 1.70 12.78
CA LYS A 88 16.85 0.39 13.30
C LYS A 88 15.34 0.29 13.52
N GLU A 89 14.74 1.35 14.05
CA GLU A 89 13.29 1.38 14.26
C GLU A 89 12.54 1.42 12.93
N TYR A 90 13.06 2.18 11.94
CA TYR A 90 12.55 2.16 10.58
C TYR A 90 12.66 0.76 9.95
N GLU A 91 13.83 0.12 10.02
CA GLU A 91 14.04 -1.26 9.54
C GLU A 91 13.09 -2.26 10.21
N ARG A 92 12.85 -2.11 11.52
CA ARG A 92 11.91 -2.95 12.28
C ARG A 92 10.48 -2.82 11.74
N GLN A 93 10.03 -1.60 11.49
CA GLN A 93 8.69 -1.33 10.93
C GLN A 93 8.56 -1.85 9.49
N VAL A 94 9.60 -1.71 8.68
CA VAL A 94 9.64 -2.29 7.32
C VAL A 94 9.56 -3.81 7.37
N GLU A 95 10.26 -4.45 8.29
CA GLU A 95 10.21 -5.91 8.43
C GLU A 95 8.81 -6.39 8.88
N LEU A 96 8.15 -5.67 9.80
CA LEU A 96 6.76 -5.93 10.15
C LEU A 96 5.82 -5.77 8.94
N SER A 97 5.98 -4.68 8.18
CA SER A 97 5.23 -4.37 6.97
C SER A 97 5.31 -5.47 5.89
N LEU A 98 6.48 -6.10 5.76
CA LEU A 98 6.77 -7.11 4.73
C LEU A 98 6.47 -8.55 5.18
N SER A 99 6.69 -8.87 6.45
CA SER A 99 6.65 -10.25 6.97
C SER A 99 5.43 -10.53 7.84
N HIS A 100 4.92 -9.54 8.57
CA HIS A 100 3.80 -9.69 9.51
C HIS A 100 2.73 -8.60 9.30
N PRO A 101 2.07 -8.54 8.13
CA PRO A 101 1.16 -7.45 7.78
C PRO A 101 -0.05 -7.31 8.73
N GLY A 102 -0.41 -8.35 9.49
CA GLY A 102 -1.49 -8.31 10.49
C GLY A 102 -1.12 -7.69 11.83
N GLU A 103 0.17 -7.43 12.08
CA GLU A 103 0.66 -6.81 13.32
C GLU A 103 0.91 -5.29 13.18
N VAL A 104 0.60 -4.74 12.00
CA VAL A 104 0.82 -3.32 11.70
C VAL A 104 -0.40 -2.50 12.07
N ASP A 105 -0.18 -1.33 12.69
CA ASP A 105 -1.25 -0.46 13.20
C ASP A 105 -2.15 0.19 12.12
N SER A 106 -1.76 0.11 10.84
CA SER A 106 -2.46 0.76 9.73
C SER A 106 -2.38 -0.05 8.44
N ASP A 107 -3.50 -0.10 7.70
CA ASP A 107 -3.56 -0.76 6.39
C ASP A 107 -2.60 -0.13 5.37
N ALA A 108 -2.30 1.17 5.51
CA ALA A 108 -1.38 1.91 4.63
C ALA A 108 0.06 1.38 4.69
N VAL A 109 0.42 0.71 5.78
CA VAL A 109 1.76 0.12 5.99
C VAL A 109 1.75 -1.40 5.95
N ALA A 110 0.62 -2.05 5.67
CA ALA A 110 0.55 -3.49 5.41
C ALA A 110 0.97 -3.82 3.96
N VAL A 111 2.18 -3.44 3.55
CA VAL A 111 2.65 -3.51 2.15
C VAL A 111 2.52 -4.92 1.58
N ARG A 112 2.87 -5.96 2.34
CA ARG A 112 2.73 -7.35 1.87
C ARG A 112 1.29 -7.69 1.51
N ALA A 113 0.32 -7.33 2.35
CA ALA A 113 -1.09 -7.59 2.09
C ALA A 113 -1.58 -6.81 0.86
N MET A 114 -1.18 -5.54 0.72
CA MET A 114 -1.50 -4.73 -0.45
C MET A 114 -0.94 -5.34 -1.74
N VAL A 115 0.32 -5.74 -1.76
CA VAL A 115 0.97 -6.37 -2.93
C VAL A 115 0.27 -7.67 -3.32
N ILE A 116 -0.11 -8.51 -2.35
CA ILE A 116 -0.85 -9.75 -2.61
C ILE A 116 -2.20 -9.46 -3.28
N GLU A 117 -2.94 -8.48 -2.77
CA GLU A 117 -4.24 -8.08 -3.35
C GLU A 117 -4.08 -7.53 -4.76
N MET A 118 -3.08 -6.68 -4.99
CA MET A 118 -2.80 -6.11 -6.32
C MET A 118 -2.34 -7.17 -7.32
N ASN A 119 -1.48 -8.09 -6.91
CA ASN A 119 -1.07 -9.24 -7.74
C ASN A 119 -2.26 -10.14 -8.09
N SER A 120 -3.18 -10.35 -7.15
CA SER A 120 -4.41 -11.12 -7.37
C SER A 120 -5.35 -10.43 -8.36
N ARG A 121 -5.53 -9.11 -8.23
CA ARG A 121 -6.29 -8.29 -9.19
C ARG A 121 -5.67 -8.32 -10.57
N PHE A 122 -4.37 -8.11 -10.68
CA PHE A 122 -3.63 -8.19 -11.94
C PHE A 122 -3.78 -9.57 -12.60
N SER A 123 -3.63 -10.65 -11.84
CA SER A 123 -3.77 -12.01 -12.37
C SER A 123 -5.17 -12.24 -12.97
N ARG A 124 -6.22 -11.79 -12.27
CA ARG A 124 -7.60 -11.85 -12.77
C ARG A 124 -7.77 -10.98 -14.01
N PHE A 125 -7.23 -9.77 -14.00
CA PHE A 125 -7.33 -8.82 -15.09
C PHE A 125 -6.64 -9.34 -16.36
N MET A 126 -5.44 -9.91 -16.23
CA MET A 126 -4.69 -10.49 -17.35
C MET A 126 -5.43 -11.68 -17.99
N ARG A 127 -6.09 -12.52 -17.20
CA ARG A 127 -6.92 -13.63 -17.72
C ARG A 127 -8.13 -13.15 -18.52
N LEU A 128 -8.74 -12.03 -18.12
CA LEU A 128 -9.93 -11.50 -18.77
C LEU A 128 -9.63 -10.55 -19.94
N TYR A 129 -8.56 -9.76 -19.82
CA TYR A 129 -8.29 -8.61 -20.69
C TYR A 129 -6.88 -8.58 -21.27
N GLY A 130 -6.02 -9.52 -20.91
CA GLY A 130 -4.65 -9.61 -21.43
C GLY A 130 -4.59 -9.90 -22.93
N GLY A 131 -5.63 -10.52 -23.48
CA GLY A 131 -5.76 -10.85 -24.89
C GLY A 131 -6.28 -9.69 -25.74
N HIS A 132 -5.97 -9.74 -27.04
CA HIS A 132 -6.65 -8.88 -28.02
C HIS A 132 -7.96 -9.50 -28.50
N TYR A 133 -7.92 -10.79 -28.85
CA TYR A 133 -9.07 -11.56 -29.29
C TYR A 133 -9.56 -12.53 -28.21
N ARG A 134 -10.87 -12.77 -28.16
CA ARG A 134 -11.45 -13.90 -27.42
C ARG A 134 -11.28 -15.20 -28.20
N PHE A 135 -10.90 -16.26 -27.50
CA PHE A 135 -10.87 -17.60 -28.09
C PHE A 135 -12.26 -18.25 -28.02
N GLU A 136 -12.55 -19.17 -28.94
CA GLU A 136 -13.70 -20.05 -28.80
C GLU A 136 -13.52 -20.89 -27.52
N TYR A 137 -14.55 -20.95 -26.68
CA TYR A 137 -14.55 -21.75 -25.44
C TYR A 137 -13.50 -21.33 -24.39
N GLU A 138 -13.10 -20.06 -24.36
CA GLU A 138 -12.03 -19.51 -23.51
C GLU A 138 -12.03 -20.04 -22.06
N ASP A 139 -13.19 -20.07 -21.39
CA ASP A 139 -13.33 -20.50 -20.00
C ASP A 139 -13.60 -22.01 -19.79
N ALA A 140 -13.61 -22.79 -20.86
CA ALA A 140 -13.97 -24.20 -20.78
C ALA A 140 -12.74 -25.10 -20.65
N ASP A 141 -12.78 -26.00 -19.66
CA ASP A 141 -11.78 -27.04 -19.49
C ASP A 141 -11.86 -28.07 -20.65
N PRO A 142 -10.77 -28.28 -21.42
CA PRO A 142 -10.76 -29.21 -22.54
C PRO A 142 -11.08 -30.64 -22.12
N GLN A 143 -10.64 -31.07 -20.93
CA GLN A 143 -10.86 -32.44 -20.47
C GLN A 143 -12.33 -32.69 -20.14
N THR A 144 -12.98 -31.75 -19.45
CA THR A 144 -14.40 -31.78 -19.16
C THR A 144 -15.22 -31.79 -20.44
N LEU A 145 -14.95 -30.87 -21.37
CA LEU A 145 -15.66 -30.81 -22.66
C LEU A 145 -15.50 -32.07 -23.50
N LEU A 146 -14.30 -32.65 -23.51
CA LEU A 146 -14.04 -33.89 -24.23
C LEU A 146 -14.82 -35.06 -23.61
N THR A 147 -14.82 -35.17 -22.27
CA THR A 147 -15.55 -36.21 -21.54
C THR A 147 -17.05 -36.14 -21.81
N GLU A 148 -17.63 -34.94 -21.75
CA GLU A 148 -19.04 -34.70 -22.09
C GLU A 148 -19.35 -35.07 -23.54
N SER A 149 -18.47 -34.69 -24.48
CA SER A 149 -18.63 -35.01 -25.90
C SER A 149 -18.59 -36.52 -26.14
N VAL A 150 -17.64 -37.22 -25.54
CA VAL A 150 -17.50 -38.68 -25.66
C VAL A 150 -18.72 -39.39 -25.08
N HIS A 151 -19.19 -38.98 -23.90
CA HIS A 151 -20.37 -39.56 -23.26
C HIS A 151 -21.62 -39.39 -24.14
N TRP A 152 -21.82 -38.21 -24.72
CA TRP A 152 -22.90 -37.95 -25.67
C TRP A 152 -22.84 -38.91 -26.86
N TRP A 153 -21.65 -39.08 -27.45
CA TRP A 153 -21.47 -39.98 -28.59
C TRP A 153 -21.75 -41.43 -28.21
N GLN A 154 -21.23 -41.91 -27.08
CA GLN A 154 -21.49 -43.27 -26.58
C GLN A 154 -23.00 -43.55 -26.42
N SER A 155 -23.75 -42.57 -25.93
CA SER A 155 -25.21 -42.65 -25.83
C SER A 155 -25.86 -42.77 -27.21
N LYS A 156 -25.49 -41.93 -28.19
CA LYS A 156 -26.03 -41.99 -29.56
C LYS A 156 -25.66 -43.26 -30.31
N PHE A 157 -24.43 -43.76 -30.16
CA PHE A 157 -24.03 -45.05 -30.70
C PHE A 157 -24.89 -46.20 -30.17
N SER A 158 -25.23 -46.15 -28.88
CA SER A 158 -26.08 -47.16 -28.25
C SER A 158 -27.51 -47.11 -28.80
N GLU A 159 -28.08 -45.91 -28.96
CA GLU A 159 -29.39 -45.72 -29.60
C GLU A 159 -29.41 -46.25 -31.05
N TRP A 160 -28.36 -46.03 -31.82
CA TRP A 160 -28.28 -46.47 -33.22
C TRP A 160 -28.08 -47.98 -33.40
N ASN A 161 -27.36 -48.62 -32.48
CA ASN A 161 -27.06 -50.06 -32.56
C ASN A 161 -28.16 -50.94 -31.94
N ASN A 162 -29.03 -50.38 -31.11
CA ASN A 162 -30.12 -51.14 -30.50
C ASN A 162 -31.37 -50.26 -30.26
N PRO A 163 -32.24 -50.08 -31.28
CA PRO A 163 -33.38 -49.18 -31.20
C PRO A 163 -34.44 -49.61 -30.17
N ASP A 164 -34.45 -50.89 -29.76
CA ASP A 164 -35.39 -51.45 -28.77
C ASP A 164 -34.86 -51.39 -27.33
N ALA A 165 -33.58 -51.04 -27.13
CA ALA A 165 -32.96 -50.86 -25.82
C ALA A 165 -32.91 -49.38 -25.40
N ALA A 166 -33.96 -48.62 -25.73
CA ALA A 166 -34.13 -47.26 -25.27
C ALA A 166 -34.17 -47.26 -23.73
N ALA A 167 -33.05 -46.91 -23.09
CA ALA A 167 -33.05 -46.48 -21.71
C ALA A 167 -34.07 -45.34 -21.56
N PRO A 168 -34.77 -45.23 -20.42
CA PRO A 168 -35.70 -44.12 -20.20
C PRO A 168 -34.97 -42.81 -20.49
N PRO A 169 -35.61 -41.87 -21.21
CA PRO A 169 -34.95 -40.67 -21.67
C PRO A 169 -34.44 -39.94 -20.42
N THR A 170 -33.12 -39.91 -20.24
CA THR A 170 -32.54 -38.83 -19.47
C THR A 170 -32.89 -37.58 -20.26
N PRO A 171 -33.51 -36.56 -19.65
CA PRO A 171 -33.93 -35.39 -20.41
C PRO A 171 -32.69 -34.76 -21.06
N ILE A 172 -32.54 -35.00 -22.35
CA ILE A 172 -31.64 -34.25 -23.21
C ILE A 172 -32.25 -32.86 -23.23
N SER A 173 -31.63 -31.94 -22.48
CA SER A 173 -31.91 -30.52 -22.63
C SER A 173 -31.71 -30.17 -24.10
N GLN A 174 -32.80 -29.92 -24.82
CA GLN A 174 -32.81 -29.45 -26.21
C GLN A 174 -32.34 -27.99 -26.33
N ALA A 175 -31.65 -27.45 -25.32
CA ALA A 175 -31.02 -26.17 -25.48
C ALA A 175 -29.86 -26.32 -26.48
N PRO A 176 -29.76 -25.47 -27.53
CA PRO A 176 -28.51 -25.33 -28.26
C PRO A 176 -27.41 -25.10 -27.21
N PHE A 177 -26.26 -25.75 -27.33
CA PHE A 177 -25.10 -25.67 -26.43
C PHE A 177 -24.89 -24.26 -25.84
N GLU A 178 -25.64 -23.94 -24.81
CA GLU A 178 -25.56 -22.69 -24.09
C GLU A 178 -24.77 -23.09 -22.86
N ILE A 179 -23.45 -23.16 -23.07
CA ILE A 179 -22.48 -23.09 -21.99
C ILE A 179 -23.01 -21.99 -21.08
N GLN A 180 -23.39 -22.33 -19.85
CA GLN A 180 -23.81 -21.34 -18.88
C GLN A 180 -22.69 -20.32 -18.78
N ARG A 181 -22.85 -19.21 -19.51
CA ARG A 181 -21.97 -18.06 -19.44
C ARG A 181 -22.31 -17.41 -18.13
N GLN A 182 -21.71 -17.89 -17.04
CA GLN A 182 -21.64 -17.03 -15.87
C GLN A 182 -20.85 -15.80 -16.32
N PRO A 183 -21.44 -14.60 -16.32
CA PRO A 183 -20.66 -13.40 -16.50
C PRO A 183 -19.61 -13.43 -15.39
N PRO A 184 -18.31 -13.27 -15.69
CA PRO A 184 -17.32 -13.18 -14.64
C PRO A 184 -17.77 -12.08 -13.66
N PRO A 185 -17.65 -12.31 -12.34
CA PRO A 185 -18.00 -11.31 -11.34
C PRO A 185 -17.32 -9.99 -11.73
N ARG A 186 -18.12 -8.92 -11.80
CA ARG A 186 -17.67 -7.59 -12.21
C ARG A 186 -16.43 -7.25 -11.40
N ALA A 187 -15.28 -7.16 -12.08
CA ALA A 187 -14.01 -6.91 -11.42
C ALA A 187 -14.11 -5.56 -10.68
N PRO A 188 -13.58 -5.45 -9.44
CA PRO A 188 -13.39 -4.16 -8.80
C PRO A 188 -12.58 -3.27 -9.73
N GLU A 189 -13.14 -2.11 -10.06
CA GLU A 189 -12.64 -1.18 -11.07
C GLU A 189 -11.21 -0.73 -10.70
N MET A 190 -10.25 -1.28 -11.43
CA MET A 190 -9.02 -0.56 -11.69
C MET A 190 -9.43 0.52 -12.71
N GLU A 191 -9.21 1.80 -12.39
CA GLU A 191 -9.44 2.90 -13.34
C GLU A 191 -8.46 2.73 -14.51
N ILE A 192 -8.88 1.96 -15.51
CA ILE A 192 -8.07 1.65 -16.68
C ILE A 192 -8.81 2.18 -17.90
N ASP A 193 -8.03 2.77 -18.81
CA ASP A 193 -8.49 3.19 -20.11
C ASP A 193 -9.31 2.10 -20.82
N SER A 194 -10.47 2.50 -21.35
CA SER A 194 -11.38 1.70 -22.15
C SER A 194 -10.68 0.95 -23.31
N HIS A 195 -9.59 1.53 -23.85
CA HIS A 195 -8.82 0.90 -24.93
C HIS A 195 -8.08 -0.38 -24.49
N ILE A 196 -7.68 -0.49 -23.23
CA ILE A 196 -6.97 -1.66 -22.69
C ILE A 196 -7.94 -2.83 -22.47
N THR A 197 -9.18 -2.54 -22.11
CA THR A 197 -10.22 -3.55 -21.83
C THR A 197 -10.98 -4.04 -23.06
N ALA A 198 -10.83 -3.40 -24.22
CA ALA A 198 -11.50 -3.79 -25.46
C ALA A 198 -11.04 -5.16 -25.98
N LEU A 199 -11.93 -6.16 -26.01
CA LEU A 199 -11.65 -7.48 -26.59
C LEU A 199 -12.41 -7.66 -27.90
N ALA A 200 -11.67 -7.97 -28.96
CA ALA A 200 -12.24 -8.42 -30.22
C ALA A 200 -12.88 -9.80 -30.05
N SER A 201 -13.96 -10.02 -30.77
CA SER A 201 -14.73 -11.26 -30.75
C SER A 201 -13.95 -12.44 -31.34
N SER A 202 -14.40 -13.65 -30.99
CA SER A 202 -13.87 -14.87 -31.59
C SER A 202 -14.14 -14.96 -33.11
N GLN A 203 -15.20 -14.33 -33.61
CA GLN A 203 -15.50 -14.26 -35.05
C GLN A 203 -14.47 -13.38 -35.78
N GLU A 204 -14.06 -12.27 -35.17
CA GLU A 204 -13.00 -11.42 -35.70
C GLU A 204 -11.66 -12.16 -35.72
N LEU A 205 -11.32 -12.92 -34.67
CA LEU A 205 -10.14 -13.80 -34.67
C LEU A 205 -10.16 -14.78 -35.84
N MET A 206 -11.27 -15.50 -36.03
CA MET A 206 -11.39 -16.45 -37.13
C MET A 206 -11.27 -15.76 -38.49
N SER A 207 -11.81 -14.55 -38.64
CA SER A 207 -11.67 -13.76 -39.86
C SER A 207 -10.21 -13.37 -40.13
N GLU A 208 -9.45 -13.00 -39.09
CA GLU A 208 -8.04 -12.67 -39.21
C GLU A 208 -7.19 -13.92 -39.50
N ILE A 209 -7.51 -15.07 -38.89
CA ILE A 209 -6.89 -16.36 -39.21
C ILE A 209 -7.11 -16.68 -40.69
N THR A 210 -8.36 -16.63 -41.19
CA THR A 210 -8.67 -16.87 -42.60
C THR A 210 -7.89 -15.91 -43.52
N HIS A 211 -7.82 -14.63 -43.16
CA HIS A 211 -7.06 -13.63 -43.92
C HIS A 211 -5.56 -13.96 -43.97
N GLN A 212 -4.94 -14.28 -42.83
CA GLN A 212 -3.54 -14.66 -42.74
C GLN A 212 -3.25 -15.95 -43.52
N VAL A 213 -4.09 -16.98 -43.38
CA VAL A 213 -3.93 -18.26 -44.11
C VAL A 213 -3.97 -18.02 -45.61
N ARG A 214 -4.90 -17.20 -46.13
CA ARG A 214 -4.96 -16.83 -47.55
C ARG A 214 -3.73 -16.04 -48.02
N ARG A 215 -3.24 -15.14 -47.17
CA ARG A 215 -2.06 -14.31 -47.48
C ARG A 215 -0.77 -15.13 -47.52
N PHE A 216 -0.65 -16.13 -46.66
CA PHE A 216 0.55 -16.95 -46.50
C PHE A 216 0.44 -18.35 -47.13
N SER A 217 -0.59 -18.60 -47.95
CA SER A 217 -0.88 -19.90 -48.60
C SER A 217 0.09 -20.28 -49.73
N THR A 218 1.32 -19.76 -49.74
CA THR A 218 2.33 -20.08 -50.76
C THR A 218 2.97 -21.45 -50.55
N LEU A 219 2.76 -22.08 -49.39
CA LEU A 219 3.21 -23.44 -49.07
C LEU A 219 2.18 -24.48 -49.54
N ALA A 220 2.61 -25.76 -49.59
CA ALA A 220 1.74 -26.84 -50.00
C ALA A 220 0.44 -26.92 -49.17
N PRO A 221 -0.71 -27.26 -49.78
CA PRO A 221 -1.97 -27.42 -49.05
C PRO A 221 -1.82 -28.39 -47.87
N GLY A 222 -2.31 -27.99 -46.70
CA GLY A 222 -2.21 -28.77 -45.46
C GLY A 222 -0.99 -28.46 -44.59
N ILE A 223 -0.09 -27.56 -45.01
CA ILE A 223 1.05 -27.12 -44.19
C ILE A 223 0.77 -25.74 -43.58
N ILE A 224 0.91 -25.62 -42.26
CA ILE A 224 0.83 -24.34 -41.56
C ILE A 224 2.12 -23.54 -41.80
N ASN A 225 1.98 -22.28 -42.20
CA ASN A 225 3.10 -21.34 -42.18
C ASN A 225 3.32 -20.83 -40.73
N PRO A 226 4.47 -21.12 -40.09
CA PRO A 226 4.72 -20.73 -38.70
C PRO A 226 4.60 -19.22 -38.44
N ARG A 227 4.83 -18.38 -39.47
CA ARG A 227 4.69 -16.92 -39.36
C ARG A 227 3.27 -16.47 -39.00
N ILE A 228 2.25 -17.26 -39.36
CA ILE A 228 0.86 -16.96 -39.00
C ILE A 228 0.70 -17.00 -37.48
N LEU A 229 1.23 -18.04 -36.85
CA LEU A 229 1.19 -18.21 -35.40
C LEU A 229 1.95 -17.07 -34.69
N GLU A 230 3.12 -16.69 -35.21
CA GLU A 230 3.93 -15.61 -34.63
C GLU A 230 3.20 -14.26 -34.69
N ASN A 231 2.58 -13.94 -35.84
CA ASN A 231 1.82 -12.71 -36.02
C ASN A 231 0.61 -12.64 -35.08
N LEU A 232 -0.16 -13.73 -35.00
CA LEU A 232 -1.33 -13.81 -34.13
C LEU A 232 -0.93 -13.67 -32.67
N PHE A 233 0.15 -14.34 -32.25
CA PHE A 233 0.65 -14.25 -30.89
C PHE A 233 1.10 -12.82 -30.53
N ARG A 234 1.80 -12.13 -31.44
CA ARG A 234 2.24 -10.73 -31.24
C ARG A 234 1.08 -9.75 -31.08
N VAL A 235 0.00 -9.96 -31.84
CA VAL A 235 -1.24 -9.19 -31.72
C VAL A 235 -1.94 -9.53 -30.41
N GLN A 236 -2.04 -10.82 -30.07
CA GLN A 236 -2.71 -11.28 -28.86
C GLN A 236 -2.06 -10.74 -27.58
N THR A 237 -0.74 -10.56 -27.58
CA THR A 237 0.05 -10.10 -26.42
C THR A 237 0.32 -8.58 -26.40
N GLN A 238 -0.23 -7.81 -27.34
CA GLN A 238 0.15 -6.41 -27.53
C GLN A 238 -0.11 -5.49 -26.35
N LYS A 239 -1.03 -5.87 -25.45
CA LYS A 239 -1.43 -5.09 -24.27
C LYS A 239 -0.60 -5.41 -23.02
N TRP A 240 0.16 -6.49 -23.02
CA TRP A 240 0.79 -7.02 -21.80
C TRP A 240 1.70 -6.01 -21.12
N LEU A 241 2.49 -5.27 -21.91
CA LEU A 241 3.38 -4.23 -21.37
C LEU A 241 2.58 -3.13 -20.65
N ALA A 242 1.55 -2.58 -21.29
CA ALA A 242 0.76 -1.49 -20.73
C ALA A 242 0.06 -1.90 -19.43
N ILE A 243 -0.51 -3.12 -19.39
CA ILE A 243 -1.19 -3.64 -18.20
C ILE A 243 -0.19 -3.86 -17.06
N SER A 244 0.97 -4.46 -17.35
CA SER A 244 1.99 -4.74 -16.33
C SER A 244 2.68 -3.47 -15.82
N LEU A 245 2.87 -2.45 -16.67
CA LEU A 245 3.38 -1.15 -16.24
C LEU A 245 2.40 -0.46 -15.29
N ASN A 246 1.10 -0.53 -15.55
CA ASN A 246 0.09 0.02 -14.64
C ASN A 246 0.12 -0.66 -13.26
N LEU A 247 0.27 -2.00 -13.22
CA LEU A 247 0.50 -2.71 -11.96
C LEU A 247 1.75 -2.17 -11.25
N LEU A 248 2.88 -2.08 -11.96
CA LEU A 248 4.14 -1.62 -11.39
C LEU A 248 4.02 -0.19 -10.85
N ASP A 249 3.40 0.73 -11.59
CA ASP A 249 3.18 2.11 -11.16
C ASP A 249 2.29 2.17 -9.92
N SER A 250 1.23 1.35 -9.88
CA SER A 250 0.35 1.26 -8.71
C SER A 250 1.10 0.73 -7.48
N VAL A 251 1.91 -0.32 -7.64
CA VAL A 251 2.72 -0.89 -6.54
C VAL A 251 3.77 0.12 -6.09
N SER A 252 4.43 0.79 -7.05
CA SER A 252 5.42 1.84 -6.82
C SER A 252 4.84 2.93 -5.92
N PHE A 253 3.67 3.47 -6.28
CA PHE A 253 2.99 4.49 -5.49
C PHE A 253 2.72 4.04 -4.05
N ARG A 254 2.18 2.82 -3.86
CA ARG A 254 1.88 2.28 -2.52
C ARG A 254 3.12 2.03 -1.67
N VAL A 255 4.19 1.56 -2.31
CA VAL A 255 5.49 1.32 -1.64
C VAL A 255 6.10 2.64 -1.17
N GLU A 256 6.07 3.68 -2.01
CA GLU A 256 6.55 5.02 -1.64
C GLU A 256 5.72 5.63 -0.50
N GLU A 257 4.39 5.49 -0.58
CA GLU A 257 3.45 5.93 0.46
C GLU A 257 3.74 5.26 1.81
N ALA A 258 3.94 3.94 1.82
CA ALA A 258 4.29 3.20 3.01
C ALA A 258 5.66 3.61 3.56
N ALA A 259 6.68 3.75 2.72
CA ALA A 259 8.01 4.20 3.15
C ALA A 259 7.95 5.58 3.82
N ARG A 260 7.19 6.51 3.23
CA ARG A 260 6.95 7.85 3.78
C ARG A 260 6.24 7.79 5.13
N TYR A 261 5.19 6.98 5.23
CA TYR A 261 4.46 6.81 6.48
C TYR A 261 5.34 6.23 7.60
N ILE A 262 6.11 5.17 7.30
CA ILE A 262 7.05 4.59 8.28
C ILE A 262 8.07 5.64 8.72
N LEU A 263 8.60 6.42 7.77
CA LEU A 263 9.53 7.50 8.09
C LEU A 263 8.88 8.56 8.99
N ASP A 264 7.62 8.93 8.76
CA ASP A 264 6.92 9.93 9.57
C ASP A 264 6.63 9.43 11.00
N VAL A 265 6.40 8.13 11.18
CA VAL A 265 6.25 7.50 12.51
C VAL A 265 7.56 7.55 13.29
N VAL A 266 8.68 7.24 12.64
CA VAL A 266 9.99 7.12 13.32
C VAL A 266 10.72 8.45 13.43
N CYS A 267 10.50 9.36 12.48
CA CYS A 267 11.13 10.67 12.38
C CYS A 267 10.09 11.73 11.98
N PRO A 268 9.30 12.23 12.95
CA PRO A 268 8.21 13.16 12.67
C PRO A 268 8.69 14.44 11.96
N PRO A 269 7.89 15.03 11.07
CA PRO A 269 8.25 16.27 10.36
C PRO A 269 8.29 17.51 11.26
N SER A 270 7.80 17.43 12.50
CA SER A 270 7.72 18.55 13.43
C SER A 270 8.95 18.66 14.35
N GLY A 271 9.47 19.87 14.51
CA GLY A 271 10.47 20.19 15.54
C GLY A 271 11.90 19.81 15.15
N ALA A 272 12.63 19.19 16.07
CA ALA A 272 14.07 18.93 16.01
C ALA A 272 14.53 18.01 14.86
N THR A 273 13.60 17.27 14.27
CA THR A 273 13.86 16.22 13.27
C THR A 273 13.58 16.67 11.84
N SER A 274 13.12 17.90 11.62
CA SER A 274 12.65 18.36 10.30
C SER A 274 13.73 18.26 9.20
N THR A 275 14.93 18.78 9.47
CA THR A 275 16.08 18.74 8.55
C THR A 275 16.54 17.30 8.30
N LEU A 276 16.59 16.46 9.33
CA LEU A 276 16.92 15.04 9.19
C LEU A 276 15.89 14.33 8.31
N ARG A 277 14.61 14.52 8.64
CA ARG A 277 13.47 13.91 7.96
C ARG A 277 13.48 14.26 6.47
N GLN A 278 13.74 15.52 6.13
CA GLN A 278 13.82 15.92 4.73
C GLN A 278 14.95 15.20 4.00
N ALA A 279 16.16 15.18 4.57
CA ALA A 279 17.30 14.53 3.93
C ALA A 279 17.14 13.00 3.81
N LEU A 280 16.51 12.34 4.79
CA LEU A 280 16.20 10.91 4.70
C LEU A 280 15.14 10.63 3.63
N GLN A 281 14.14 11.49 3.49
CA GLN A 281 13.13 11.35 2.43
C GLN A 281 13.69 11.61 1.05
N ASP A 282 14.58 12.60 0.89
CA ASP A 282 15.24 12.87 -0.38
C ASP A 282 16.04 11.62 -0.83
N HIS A 283 16.72 10.97 0.11
CA HIS A 283 17.40 9.69 -0.13
C HIS A 283 16.43 8.55 -0.50
N ILE A 284 15.33 8.38 0.23
CA ILE A 284 14.28 7.38 -0.11
C ILE A 284 13.74 7.65 -1.51
N SER A 285 13.48 8.91 -1.87
CA SER A 285 12.88 9.30 -3.14
C SER A 285 13.85 9.04 -4.30
N SER A 286 15.13 9.37 -4.13
CA SER A 286 16.18 9.04 -5.11
C SER A 286 16.28 7.53 -5.33
N MET A 287 16.31 6.74 -4.24
CA MET A 287 16.33 5.27 -4.32
C MET A 287 15.05 4.71 -4.97
N HIS A 288 13.91 5.35 -4.74
CA HIS A 288 12.64 4.98 -5.35
C HIS A 288 12.67 5.17 -6.86
N GLU A 289 13.10 6.34 -7.34
CA GLU A 289 13.21 6.62 -8.77
C GLU A 289 14.13 5.61 -9.49
N GLU A 290 15.28 5.30 -8.89
CA GLU A 290 16.21 4.30 -9.42
C GLU A 290 15.60 2.90 -9.46
N ALA A 291 14.97 2.45 -8.37
CA ALA A 291 14.34 1.14 -8.29
C ALA A 291 13.19 0.99 -9.29
N THR A 292 12.38 2.04 -9.47
CA THR A 292 11.27 2.07 -10.41
C THR A 292 11.75 2.06 -11.85
N ALA A 293 12.79 2.85 -12.18
CA ALA A 293 13.38 2.86 -13.51
C ALA A 293 13.96 1.48 -13.90
N GLU A 294 14.69 0.84 -12.99
CA GLU A 294 15.24 -0.50 -13.21
C GLU A 294 14.12 -1.56 -13.36
N ALA A 295 13.08 -1.51 -12.52
CA ALA A 295 11.97 -2.44 -12.62
C ALA A 295 11.19 -2.30 -13.95
N LYS A 296 11.00 -1.07 -14.44
CA LYS A 296 10.38 -0.80 -15.75
C LYS A 296 11.22 -1.36 -16.88
N LYS A 297 12.53 -1.14 -16.85
CA LYS A 297 13.46 -1.68 -17.84
C LYS A 297 13.44 -3.20 -17.88
N VAL A 298 13.53 -3.87 -16.73
CA VAL A 298 13.45 -5.34 -16.63
C VAL A 298 12.13 -5.86 -17.20
N LEU A 299 11.01 -5.19 -16.91
CA LEU A 299 9.70 -5.56 -17.43
C LEU A 299 9.60 -5.39 -18.96
N GLU A 300 10.11 -4.28 -19.50
CA GLU A 300 10.15 -4.01 -20.94
C GLU A 300 10.99 -5.06 -21.68
N GLU A 301 12.19 -5.35 -21.18
CA GLU A 301 13.07 -6.39 -21.72
C GLU A 301 12.40 -7.76 -21.70
N PHE A 302 11.73 -8.10 -20.60
CA PHE A 302 10.99 -9.37 -20.48
C PHE A 302 9.84 -9.47 -21.47
N VAL A 303 9.00 -8.43 -21.60
CA VAL A 303 7.89 -8.44 -22.57
C VAL A 303 8.42 -8.50 -24.01
N SER A 304 9.48 -7.77 -24.33
CA SER A 304 10.11 -7.85 -25.67
C SER A 304 10.57 -9.28 -25.95
N THR A 305 11.27 -9.89 -24.99
CA THR A 305 11.77 -11.26 -25.07
C THR A 305 10.64 -12.25 -25.33
N VAL A 306 9.53 -12.16 -24.58
CA VAL A 306 8.38 -13.08 -24.75
C VAL A 306 7.70 -12.88 -26.11
N ARG A 307 7.59 -11.65 -26.62
CA ARG A 307 6.86 -11.34 -27.86
C ARG A 307 7.69 -11.54 -29.13
N GLU A 308 9.00 -11.37 -29.04
CA GLU A 308 9.89 -11.39 -30.21
C GLU A 308 10.57 -12.74 -30.42
N ASN A 309 10.72 -13.55 -29.36
CA ASN A 309 11.31 -14.87 -29.47
C ASN A 309 10.44 -15.85 -30.27
N ILE A 310 11.11 -16.90 -30.75
CA ILE A 310 10.47 -18.01 -31.43
C ILE A 310 9.52 -18.70 -30.46
N MET A 311 8.30 -19.01 -30.91
CA MET A 311 7.37 -19.80 -30.11
C MET A 311 7.93 -21.21 -29.91
N GLN A 312 8.41 -21.48 -28.71
CA GLN A 312 8.95 -22.76 -28.30
C GLN A 312 8.27 -23.20 -27.01
N THR A 313 8.01 -24.51 -26.91
CA THR A 313 7.51 -25.14 -25.69
C THR A 313 8.08 -26.55 -25.60
N THR A 314 8.44 -26.94 -24.38
CA THR A 314 8.87 -28.31 -24.04
C THR A 314 7.82 -29.01 -23.17
N ASP A 315 6.67 -28.38 -22.95
CA ASP A 315 5.61 -28.94 -22.11
C ASP A 315 4.95 -30.13 -22.84
N PRO A 316 4.99 -31.35 -22.28
CA PRO A 316 4.29 -32.49 -22.87
C PRO A 316 2.77 -32.27 -22.96
N MET A 317 2.18 -31.50 -22.03
CA MET A 317 0.74 -31.22 -22.01
C MET A 317 0.30 -30.38 -23.20
N PHE A 318 1.19 -29.56 -23.77
CA PHE A 318 0.88 -28.72 -24.91
C PHE A 318 0.30 -29.54 -26.08
N ARG A 319 0.97 -30.64 -26.42
CA ARG A 319 0.54 -31.50 -27.54
C ARG A 319 -0.80 -32.16 -27.23
N GLU A 320 -0.97 -32.64 -26.01
CA GLU A 320 -2.20 -33.32 -25.58
C GLU A 320 -3.39 -32.35 -25.62
N GLU A 321 -3.22 -31.13 -25.12
CA GLU A 321 -4.26 -30.10 -25.16
C GLU A 321 -4.67 -29.71 -26.58
N VAL A 322 -3.72 -29.50 -27.49
CA VAL A 322 -4.03 -29.23 -28.90
C VAL A 322 -4.83 -30.39 -29.52
N GLN A 323 -4.46 -31.63 -29.23
CA GLN A 323 -5.20 -32.80 -29.70
C GLN A 323 -6.61 -32.89 -29.12
N MET A 324 -6.78 -32.59 -27.82
CA MET A 324 -8.10 -32.55 -27.20
C MET A 324 -9.02 -31.53 -27.90
N TRP A 325 -8.53 -30.34 -28.21
CA TRP A 325 -9.30 -29.33 -28.96
C TRP A 325 -9.67 -29.81 -30.37
N ALA A 326 -8.75 -30.47 -31.07
CA ALA A 326 -9.03 -31.06 -32.37
C ALA A 326 -10.15 -32.13 -32.30
N TYR A 327 -10.13 -32.97 -31.25
CA TYR A 327 -11.20 -33.96 -31.02
C TYR A 327 -12.55 -33.30 -30.71
N ILE A 328 -12.58 -32.30 -29.82
CA ILE A 328 -13.79 -31.55 -29.49
C ILE A 328 -14.42 -30.94 -30.74
N ARG A 329 -13.61 -30.33 -31.62
CA ARG A 329 -14.08 -29.76 -32.89
C ARG A 329 -14.64 -30.83 -33.85
N SER A 330 -14.01 -32.00 -33.88
CA SER A 330 -14.45 -33.13 -34.70
C SER A 330 -15.80 -33.66 -34.21
N PHE A 331 -15.94 -33.88 -32.90
CA PHE A 331 -17.20 -34.31 -32.30
C PHE A 331 -18.34 -33.32 -32.50
N LYS A 332 -18.05 -32.01 -32.44
CA LYS A 332 -19.05 -30.96 -32.70
C LYS A 332 -19.47 -30.88 -34.15
N ALA A 333 -18.53 -31.03 -35.09
CA ALA A 333 -18.87 -31.10 -36.50
C ALA A 333 -19.87 -32.25 -36.73
N LEU A 334 -19.58 -33.42 -36.14
CA LEU A 334 -20.43 -34.61 -36.17
C LEU A 334 -21.83 -34.43 -35.54
N GLN A 335 -22.03 -33.43 -34.68
CA GLN A 335 -23.32 -33.10 -34.05
C GLN A 335 -24.18 -32.14 -34.90
N ASP A 336 -23.65 -31.58 -35.99
CA ASP A 336 -24.37 -30.60 -36.81
C ASP A 336 -25.63 -31.24 -37.45
N PRO A 337 -26.84 -30.72 -37.18
CA PRO A 337 -28.08 -31.27 -37.71
C PRO A 337 -28.15 -31.28 -39.24
N ALA A 338 -27.40 -30.41 -39.94
CA ALA A 338 -27.30 -30.42 -41.40
C ALA A 338 -26.66 -31.71 -41.96
N ALA A 339 -25.90 -32.43 -41.14
CA ALA A 339 -25.31 -33.72 -41.47
C ALA A 339 -26.05 -34.91 -40.82
N SER A 340 -27.03 -34.64 -39.97
CA SER A 340 -27.73 -35.62 -39.12
C SER A 340 -29.00 -36.21 -39.75
N ALA A 341 -29.19 -36.10 -41.08
CA ALA A 341 -30.33 -36.70 -41.76
C ALA A 341 -30.22 -38.23 -41.91
N GLU A 342 -29.01 -38.79 -41.84
CA GLU A 342 -28.75 -40.24 -41.84
C GLU A 342 -27.67 -40.58 -40.80
N ASN A 343 -27.68 -41.80 -40.26
CA ASN A 343 -26.60 -42.29 -39.38
C ASN A 343 -25.25 -42.17 -40.14
N PRO A 344 -24.33 -41.29 -39.72
CA PRO A 344 -23.09 -41.00 -40.47
C PRO A 344 -22.20 -42.24 -40.61
N LEU A 345 -22.37 -43.23 -39.73
CA LEU A 345 -21.61 -44.47 -39.71
C LEU A 345 -22.08 -45.47 -40.77
N LYS A 346 -23.25 -45.25 -41.41
CA LYS A 346 -23.71 -46.07 -42.52
C LYS A 346 -22.82 -45.89 -43.76
N SER A 347 -22.10 -44.78 -43.84
CA SER A 347 -21.10 -44.54 -44.88
C SER A 347 -19.81 -44.05 -44.25
N CYS A 348 -18.81 -44.94 -44.19
CA CYS A 348 -17.45 -44.57 -43.80
C CYS A 348 -16.95 -43.35 -44.59
N HIS A 349 -17.34 -43.21 -45.86
CA HIS A 349 -16.95 -42.06 -46.68
C HIS A 349 -17.61 -40.75 -46.23
N ALA A 350 -18.90 -40.75 -45.87
CA ALA A 350 -19.57 -39.57 -45.33
C ALA A 350 -18.98 -39.19 -43.96
N PHE A 351 -18.74 -40.17 -43.09
CA PHE A 351 -18.04 -39.98 -41.83
C PHE A 351 -16.64 -39.39 -42.02
N PHE A 352 -15.84 -39.96 -42.92
CA PHE A 352 -14.49 -39.46 -43.23
C PHE A 352 -14.53 -38.05 -43.81
N ASN A 353 -15.44 -37.72 -44.74
CA ASN A 353 -15.54 -36.36 -45.28
C ASN A 353 -16.06 -35.33 -44.26
N MET A 354 -16.80 -35.80 -43.26
CA MET A 354 -17.34 -34.96 -42.19
C MET A 354 -16.29 -34.65 -41.11
N VAL A 355 -15.45 -35.63 -40.79
CA VAL A 355 -14.33 -35.50 -39.84
C VAL A 355 -13.12 -34.85 -40.52
N ALA A 356 -12.79 -35.26 -41.74
CA ALA A 356 -11.74 -34.66 -42.56
C ALA A 356 -12.31 -33.42 -43.27
N ARG A 357 -12.26 -32.27 -42.61
CA ARG A 357 -12.60 -30.99 -43.25
C ARG A 357 -11.65 -30.73 -44.42
N SER A 358 -12.00 -29.77 -45.28
CA SER A 358 -11.07 -29.33 -46.33
C SER A 358 -9.73 -28.91 -45.73
N ALA A 359 -8.62 -29.12 -46.46
CA ALA A 359 -7.28 -28.80 -45.98
C ALA A 359 -7.17 -27.36 -45.42
N HIS A 360 -7.90 -26.41 -46.01
CA HIS A 360 -7.95 -25.02 -45.56
C HIS A 360 -8.67 -24.85 -44.20
N LYS A 361 -9.86 -25.46 -44.03
CA LYS A 361 -10.62 -25.41 -42.77
C LYS A 361 -9.92 -26.16 -41.63
N ASN A 362 -9.12 -27.18 -41.95
CA ASN A 362 -8.27 -27.84 -40.98
C ASN A 362 -7.12 -26.92 -40.54
N ILE A 363 -6.45 -26.24 -41.47
CA ILE A 363 -5.39 -25.28 -41.14
C ILE A 363 -5.93 -24.15 -40.24
N GLU A 364 -7.07 -23.55 -40.57
CA GLU A 364 -7.64 -22.46 -39.76
C GLU A 364 -7.96 -22.90 -38.33
N ALA A 365 -8.54 -24.10 -38.17
CA ALA A 365 -8.85 -24.67 -36.86
C ALA A 365 -7.57 -25.01 -36.06
N GLU A 366 -6.57 -25.60 -36.72
CA GLU A 366 -5.30 -25.94 -36.08
C GLU A 366 -4.52 -24.69 -35.68
N VAL A 367 -4.50 -23.65 -36.53
CA VAL A 367 -3.91 -22.34 -36.18
C VAL A 367 -4.57 -21.75 -34.95
N HIS A 368 -5.91 -21.78 -34.88
CA HIS A 368 -6.64 -21.31 -33.69
C HIS A 368 -6.22 -22.11 -32.45
N ASP A 369 -6.28 -23.43 -32.51
CA ASP A 369 -6.08 -24.29 -31.33
C ASP A 369 -4.64 -24.23 -30.82
N VAL A 370 -3.66 -24.22 -31.72
CA VAL A 370 -2.24 -24.03 -31.38
C VAL A 370 -2.01 -22.65 -30.75
N THR A 371 -2.55 -21.57 -31.35
CA THR A 371 -2.41 -20.21 -30.82
C THR A 371 -3.04 -20.10 -29.44
N ARG A 372 -4.22 -20.71 -29.25
CA ARG A 372 -4.94 -20.70 -27.97
C ARG A 372 -4.15 -21.37 -26.86
N VAL A 373 -3.74 -22.62 -27.06
CA VAL A 373 -3.01 -23.39 -26.05
C VAL A 373 -1.70 -22.70 -25.71
N TYR A 374 -0.97 -22.24 -26.73
CA TYR A 374 0.30 -21.53 -26.54
C TYR A 374 0.12 -20.22 -25.76
N TYR A 375 -0.90 -19.44 -26.10
CA TYR A 375 -1.23 -18.22 -25.38
C TYR A 375 -1.59 -18.49 -23.92
N SER A 376 -2.44 -19.49 -23.65
CA SER A 376 -2.88 -19.84 -22.28
C SER A 376 -1.69 -20.18 -21.38
N HIS A 377 -0.80 -21.08 -21.85
CA HIS A 377 0.40 -21.47 -21.10
C HIS A 377 1.34 -20.28 -20.87
N THR A 378 1.57 -19.48 -21.91
CA THR A 378 2.47 -18.32 -21.82
C THR A 378 1.90 -17.24 -20.92
N LEU A 379 0.58 -17.05 -20.90
CA LEU A 379 -0.10 -16.09 -20.03
C LEU A 379 0.11 -16.45 -18.55
N GLU A 380 -0.08 -17.71 -18.17
CA GLU A 380 0.14 -18.15 -16.79
C GLU A 380 1.61 -18.04 -16.37
N TYR A 381 2.54 -18.37 -17.28
CA TYR A 381 3.97 -18.13 -17.06
C TYR A 381 4.27 -16.64 -16.86
N PHE A 382 3.72 -15.79 -17.72
CA PHE A 382 3.93 -14.34 -17.67
C PHE A 382 3.40 -13.74 -16.37
N ILE A 383 2.17 -14.08 -15.97
CA ILE A 383 1.58 -13.62 -14.71
C ILE A 383 2.48 -14.01 -13.53
N ARG A 384 2.93 -15.27 -13.49
CA ARG A 384 3.81 -15.77 -12.43
C ARG A 384 5.15 -15.05 -12.41
N HIS A 385 5.75 -14.78 -13.57
CA HIS A 385 7.03 -14.10 -13.65
C HIS A 385 6.94 -12.63 -13.23
N VAL A 386 5.93 -11.90 -13.71
CA VAL A 386 5.71 -10.49 -13.33
C VAL A 386 5.47 -10.39 -11.82
N THR A 387 4.53 -11.17 -11.29
CA THR A 387 4.18 -11.08 -9.85
C THR A 387 5.29 -11.62 -8.95
N GLY A 388 5.83 -12.81 -9.25
CA GLY A 388 6.79 -13.51 -8.39
C GLY A 388 8.25 -13.13 -8.58
N THR A 389 8.62 -12.48 -9.69
CA THR A 389 10.01 -12.05 -9.95
C THR A 389 10.12 -10.54 -10.03
N VAL A 390 9.38 -9.88 -10.92
CA VAL A 390 9.54 -8.42 -11.13
C VAL A 390 9.04 -7.63 -9.93
N ILE A 391 7.79 -7.85 -9.51
CA ILE A 391 7.18 -7.14 -8.39
C ILE A 391 7.85 -7.52 -7.06
N GLU A 392 8.07 -8.82 -6.81
CA GLU A 392 8.75 -9.25 -5.59
C GLU A 392 10.17 -8.69 -5.46
N ARG A 393 10.94 -8.65 -6.55
CA ARG A 393 12.26 -8.02 -6.54
C ARG A 393 12.16 -6.53 -6.27
N PHE A 394 11.23 -5.82 -6.91
CA PHE A 394 11.03 -4.38 -6.68
C PHE A 394 10.73 -4.07 -5.20
N VAL A 395 9.89 -4.86 -4.55
CA VAL A 395 9.48 -4.64 -3.15
C VAL A 395 10.56 -5.10 -2.15
N CYS A 396 11.15 -6.27 -2.37
CA CYS A 396 11.94 -6.97 -1.36
C CYS A 396 13.47 -6.87 -1.53
N ALA A 397 13.96 -6.39 -2.68
CA ALA A 397 15.41 -6.32 -2.91
C ALA A 397 16.13 -5.45 -1.87
N SER A 398 17.43 -5.68 -1.69
CA SER A 398 18.25 -4.89 -0.78
C SER A 398 18.32 -3.41 -1.17
N ASN A 399 18.15 -3.10 -2.45
CA ASN A 399 18.05 -1.75 -3.00
C ASN A 399 16.60 -1.29 -3.21
N SER A 400 15.60 -1.92 -2.56
CA SER A 400 14.21 -1.49 -2.66
C SER A 400 13.97 -0.18 -1.90
N THR A 401 12.90 0.53 -2.27
CA THR A 401 12.49 1.78 -1.61
C THR A 401 12.28 1.60 -0.11
N LEU A 402 11.65 0.50 0.31
CA LEU A 402 11.42 0.22 1.73
C LEU A 402 12.74 -0.01 2.47
N ARG A 403 13.73 -0.64 1.83
CA ARG A 403 15.03 -0.93 2.44
C ARG A 403 16.08 0.17 2.16
N ALA A 404 15.66 1.31 1.61
CA ALA A 404 16.54 2.44 1.27
C ALA A 404 17.28 3.00 2.49
N LEU A 405 16.61 3.05 3.64
CA LEU A 405 17.22 3.36 4.92
C LEU A 405 17.66 2.06 5.60
N SER A 406 18.96 1.82 5.56
CA SER A 406 19.57 0.69 6.25
C SER A 406 20.68 1.15 7.19
N THR A 407 20.95 0.34 8.20
CA THR A 407 22.10 0.53 9.09
C THR A 407 23.42 0.59 8.30
N ASP A 408 23.55 -0.21 7.23
CA ASP A 408 24.70 -0.18 6.33
C ASP A 408 24.84 1.16 5.59
N TYR A 409 23.73 1.76 5.14
CA TYR A 409 23.74 3.11 4.55
C TYR A 409 24.27 4.14 5.54
N ILE A 410 23.77 4.15 6.79
CA ILE A 410 24.20 5.12 7.82
C ILE A 410 25.68 4.96 8.16
N MET A 411 26.18 3.71 8.22
CA MET A 411 27.60 3.45 8.51
C MET A 411 28.55 3.91 7.40
N LYS A 412 28.07 4.07 6.17
CA LYS A 412 28.85 4.58 5.04
C LYS A 412 28.92 6.11 4.97
N LEU A 413 28.09 6.81 5.75
CA LEU A 413 28.08 8.27 5.77
C LEU A 413 29.38 8.82 6.36
N LYS A 414 29.92 9.86 5.72
CA LYS A 414 31.11 10.56 6.23
C LYS A 414 30.76 11.39 7.45
N LYS A 415 31.78 11.71 8.25
CA LYS A 415 31.63 12.54 9.46
C LYS A 415 30.90 13.86 9.19
N ASP A 416 31.27 14.54 8.11
CA ASP A 416 30.69 15.84 7.72
C ASP A 416 29.22 15.71 7.25
N GLU A 417 28.86 14.55 6.67
CA GLU A 417 27.48 14.25 6.25
C GLU A 417 26.59 13.97 7.46
N VAL A 418 27.07 13.17 8.41
CA VAL A 418 26.40 12.93 9.69
C VAL A 418 26.21 14.25 10.46
N GLU A 419 27.20 15.14 10.42
CA GLU A 419 27.10 16.44 11.09
C GLU A 419 26.02 17.33 10.45
N ARG A 420 25.89 17.28 9.12
CA ARG A 420 24.87 18.01 8.36
C ARG A 420 23.46 17.45 8.59
N LEU A 421 23.31 16.12 8.59
CA LEU A 421 22.04 15.42 8.76
C LEU A 421 21.43 15.62 10.16
N VAL A 422 22.28 15.62 11.19
CA VAL A 422 21.87 15.74 12.60
C VAL A 422 22.09 17.16 13.12
N LYS A 423 22.14 18.16 12.22
CA LYS A 423 22.22 19.55 12.65
C LYS A 423 20.88 19.93 13.27
N GLU A 424 20.89 20.27 14.55
CA GLU A 424 19.69 20.76 15.22
C GLU A 424 19.26 22.11 14.64
N ASP A 425 17.95 22.26 14.42
CA ASP A 425 17.39 23.55 14.02
C ASP A 425 17.62 24.58 15.12
N GLN A 426 17.95 25.81 14.72
CA GLN A 426 18.18 26.91 15.65
C GLN A 426 16.96 27.14 16.57
N ALA A 427 15.75 26.97 16.04
CA ALA A 427 14.51 27.03 16.79
C ALA A 427 14.43 25.96 17.90
N THR A 428 14.94 24.76 17.66
CA THR A 428 14.99 23.67 18.65
C THR A 428 15.99 24.00 19.77
N VAL A 429 17.15 24.53 19.40
CA VAL A 429 18.17 24.96 20.37
C VAL A 429 17.63 26.07 21.28
N GLU A 430 16.95 27.05 20.70
CA GLU A 430 16.33 28.16 21.43
C GLU A 430 15.16 27.68 22.29
N ARG A 431 14.28 26.82 21.75
CA ARG A 431 13.17 26.24 22.52
C ARG A 431 13.66 25.44 23.72
N ARG A 432 14.73 24.64 23.55
CA ARG A 432 15.34 23.89 24.66
C ARG A 432 15.83 24.84 25.76
N LYS A 433 16.55 25.91 25.39
CA LYS A 433 17.01 26.92 26.35
C LYS A 433 15.86 27.59 27.09
N LEU A 434 14.82 28.01 26.37
CA LEU A 434 13.63 28.62 26.97
C LEU A 434 12.93 27.67 27.94
N LEU A 435 12.78 26.40 27.59
CA LEU A 435 12.19 25.39 28.47
C LEU A 435 13.03 25.16 29.72
N ASP A 436 14.37 25.04 29.58
CA ASP A 436 15.26 24.85 30.73
C ASP A 436 15.22 26.07 31.69
N GLU A 437 15.15 27.30 31.15
CA GLU A 437 14.98 28.52 31.94
C GLU A 437 13.63 28.57 32.66
N GLU A 438 12.57 28.16 31.97
CA GLU A 438 11.20 28.23 32.46
C GLU A 438 10.92 27.13 33.51
N ILE A 439 11.48 25.93 33.32
CA ILE A 439 11.52 24.85 34.34
C ILE A 439 12.24 25.35 35.58
N SER A 440 13.45 25.91 35.40
CA SER A 440 14.24 26.45 36.52
C SER A 440 13.50 27.55 37.29
N ARG A 441 12.78 28.43 36.58
CA ARG A 441 11.96 29.49 37.18
C ARG A 441 10.81 28.91 37.99
N ARG A 442 10.09 27.92 37.45
CA ARG A 442 8.97 27.26 38.14
C ARG A 442 9.41 26.42 39.32
N GLU A 443 10.53 25.71 39.23
CA GLU A 443 11.10 24.99 40.39
C GLU A 443 11.43 25.94 41.55
N ARG A 444 11.99 27.12 41.23
CA ARG A 444 12.24 28.16 42.23
C ARG A 444 10.93 28.69 42.83
N ALA A 445 9.94 29.01 42.00
CA ALA A 445 8.63 29.49 42.46
C ALA A 445 7.94 28.46 43.36
N LEU A 446 8.00 27.18 42.99
CA LEU A 446 7.42 26.06 43.73
C LEU A 446 8.11 25.89 45.09
N LYS A 447 9.46 26.00 45.15
CA LYS A 447 10.21 26.02 46.42
C LYS A 447 9.82 27.21 47.31
N ILE A 448 9.63 28.41 46.73
CA ILE A 448 9.22 29.61 47.48
C ILE A 448 7.80 29.43 48.02
N ALA A 449 6.85 29.00 47.18
CA ALA A 449 5.47 28.77 47.57
C ALA A 449 5.33 27.66 48.64
N GLN A 450 6.13 26.59 48.56
CA GLN A 450 6.20 25.56 49.61
C GLN A 450 6.75 26.10 50.92
N ARG A 451 7.81 26.93 50.88
CA ARG A 451 8.33 27.59 52.09
C ARG A 451 7.29 28.51 52.71
N ALA A 452 6.60 29.32 51.90
CA ALA A 452 5.55 30.22 52.35
C ALA A 452 4.39 29.44 53.00
N ARG A 453 3.98 28.31 52.41
CA ARG A 453 2.99 27.41 53.00
C ARG A 453 3.44 26.87 54.36
N ASN A 454 4.64 26.29 54.44
CA ASN A 454 5.15 25.71 55.69
C ASN A 454 5.33 26.76 56.79
N GLN A 455 5.72 27.98 56.44
CA GLN A 455 5.78 29.11 57.37
C GLN A 455 4.38 29.53 57.81
N SER A 456 3.41 29.60 56.90
CA SER A 456 2.03 29.96 57.24
C SER A 456 1.30 28.93 58.10
N GLU A 457 1.71 27.65 58.03
CA GLU A 457 1.24 26.55 58.88
C GLU A 457 2.00 26.51 60.23
N GLY A 458 3.25 26.97 60.29
CA GLY A 458 4.10 26.96 61.50
C GLY A 458 4.02 28.19 62.40
N ILE A 459 3.32 29.26 62.01
CA ILE A 459 3.21 30.52 62.77
C ILE A 459 2.16 30.46 63.91
N TRP A 460 1.53 29.30 64.17
CA TRP A 460 0.52 29.15 65.23
C TRP A 460 0.65 27.84 66.03
N PHE A 461 1.81 27.63 66.66
CA PHE A 461 1.93 26.79 67.87
C PHE A 461 2.55 27.58 69.01
#